data_AF-A0A101CZT3-F1
#
_entry.id   AF-A0A101CZT3-F1
#
_cell.length_a   1.000
_cell.length_b   1.000
_cell.length_c   1.000
_cell.angle_alpha   90.00
_cell.angle_beta   90.00
_cell.angle_gamma   90.00
#
_symmetry.space_group_name_H-M   'P 1'
#
loop_
_entity.id
_entity.type
_entity.pdbx_description
1 polymer ?
#
loop_
_entity_poly.entity_id
_entity_poly.type
_entity_poly.pdbx_seq_one_letter_code
_entity_poly.pdbx_strand_id
1 'polypeptide(L)'
;MMDRIYGFPASARHFHLYEHDSAVKRHPAYLHAKQGNDEAAFELVWSLASEFLYGLQGEFSQNTVYVSPFAREASGDNAIPPLLSTACASFIGGQAENDIVQVEKVYHTGADPMERMSLRPSFEGEVLPGRPYVLVDDVTNMGGTLAELANYILLNGGTVEGSIVLCNAGRSHDFIPSKKVVRLLNERFGHEIRNIFGINTTALTANEASYLVGFKSTDEIRNRLAKAEKETVERLRSKGIYQKDAGKGNGGCSQP
;
A
#
# COMPACT_ATOMS: atom_id res chain seq x y z
N MET A 1 -9.46 -11.73 7.50
CA MET A 1 -8.97 -10.87 6.40
C MET A 1 -9.87 -11.09 5.19
N MET A 2 -10.37 -10.04 4.57
CA MET A 2 -11.25 -10.15 3.40
C MET A 2 -10.43 -10.52 2.15
N ASP A 3 -11.06 -11.21 1.20
CA ASP A 3 -10.41 -11.51 -0.08
C ASP A 3 -10.20 -10.21 -0.86
N ARG A 4 -9.01 -10.06 -1.46
CA ARG A 4 -8.77 -9.04 -2.48
C ARG A 4 -9.36 -9.52 -3.80
N ILE A 5 -10.58 -9.07 -4.09
CA ILE A 5 -11.33 -9.52 -5.27
C ILE A 5 -11.20 -8.56 -6.45
N TYR A 6 -10.95 -7.28 -6.18
CA TYR A 6 -10.70 -6.26 -7.18
C TYR A 6 -9.22 -5.90 -7.25
N GLY A 7 -8.69 -5.79 -8.47
CA GLY A 7 -7.40 -5.16 -8.74
C GLY A 7 -7.58 -3.70 -9.14
N PHE A 8 -6.49 -3.07 -9.56
CA PHE A 8 -6.57 -1.74 -10.18
C PHE A 8 -7.43 -1.77 -11.44
N PRO A 9 -8.35 -0.80 -11.61
CA PRO A 9 -9.12 -0.65 -12.85
C PRO A 9 -8.21 -0.42 -14.06
N ALA A 10 -8.54 -0.99 -15.21
CA ALA A 10 -7.75 -0.80 -16.44
C ALA A 10 -7.68 0.66 -16.92
N SER A 11 -8.63 1.50 -16.49
CA SER A 11 -8.65 2.94 -16.75
C SER A 11 -7.81 3.76 -15.76
N ALA A 12 -7.27 3.13 -14.72
CA ALA A 12 -6.51 3.83 -13.70
C ALA A 12 -5.17 4.33 -14.26
N ARG A 13 -4.82 5.58 -13.95
CA ARG A 13 -3.57 6.22 -14.36
C ARG A 13 -2.60 6.30 -13.19
N HIS A 14 -1.36 5.90 -13.40
CA HIS A 14 -0.36 5.78 -12.34
C HIS A 14 0.80 6.72 -12.60
N PHE A 15 1.05 7.64 -11.66
CA PHE A 15 2.10 8.63 -11.75
C PHE A 15 3.14 8.41 -10.66
N HIS A 16 4.41 8.54 -11.01
CA HIS A 16 5.51 8.50 -10.07
C HIS A 16 6.63 9.45 -10.47
N LEU A 17 7.30 10.05 -9.49
CA LEU A 17 8.40 10.97 -9.74
C LEU A 17 9.74 10.24 -9.96
N TYR A 18 9.98 9.16 -9.22
CA TYR A 18 11.23 8.40 -9.28
C TYR A 18 11.02 6.89 -9.43
N GLU A 19 11.97 6.22 -10.06
CA GLU A 19 12.01 4.74 -10.20
C GLU A 19 12.93 4.07 -9.16
N HIS A 20 13.71 4.88 -8.41
CA HIS A 20 14.65 4.40 -7.41
C HIS A 20 14.48 5.18 -6.10
N ASP A 21 14.26 4.45 -5.01
CA ASP A 21 14.00 5.03 -3.69
C ASP A 21 15.19 5.82 -3.12
N SER A 22 16.40 5.56 -3.62
CA SER A 22 17.61 6.34 -3.35
C SER A 22 17.45 7.81 -3.72
N ALA A 23 16.60 8.15 -4.70
CA ALA A 23 16.32 9.54 -5.05
C ALA A 23 15.63 10.29 -3.91
N VAL A 24 14.59 9.68 -3.31
CA VAL A 24 13.84 10.25 -2.19
C VAL A 24 14.66 10.22 -0.91
N LYS A 25 15.37 9.11 -0.65
CA LYS A 25 16.18 8.89 0.57
C LYS A 25 17.37 9.82 0.73
N ARG A 26 17.84 10.45 -0.34
CA ARG A 26 18.93 11.44 -0.30
C ARG A 26 18.49 12.80 0.26
N HIS A 27 17.19 13.07 0.31
CA HIS A 27 16.70 14.34 0.85
C HIS A 27 17.00 14.43 2.35
N PRO A 28 17.59 15.53 2.86
CA PRO A 28 17.96 15.65 4.28
C PRO A 28 16.79 15.42 5.25
N ALA A 29 15.61 15.94 4.88
CA ALA A 29 14.39 15.78 5.66
C ALA A 29 13.78 14.37 5.64
N TYR A 30 14.20 13.47 4.73
CA TYR A 30 13.54 12.17 4.54
C TYR A 30 13.48 11.32 5.80
N LEU A 31 14.59 11.21 6.54
CA LEU A 31 14.63 10.35 7.72
C LEU A 31 13.66 10.84 8.80
N HIS A 32 13.62 12.15 9.04
CA HIS A 32 12.73 12.76 10.03
C HIS A 32 11.26 12.70 9.59
N ALA A 33 10.97 12.95 8.32
CA ALA A 33 9.64 12.81 7.74
C ALA A 33 9.10 11.37 7.86
N LYS A 34 9.95 10.39 7.55
CA LYS A 34 9.61 8.95 7.65
C LYS A 34 9.38 8.50 9.10
N GLN A 35 9.90 9.25 10.07
CA GLN A 35 9.71 9.07 11.51
C GLN A 35 8.59 9.96 12.09
N GLY A 36 7.80 10.62 11.24
CA GLY A 36 6.62 11.37 11.65
C GLY A 36 6.83 12.81 12.05
N ASN A 37 7.93 13.44 11.62
CA ASN A 37 8.06 14.89 11.74
C ASN A 37 7.36 15.60 10.58
N ASP A 38 6.31 16.35 10.89
CA ASP A 38 5.46 17.03 9.90
C ASP A 38 6.20 18.16 9.16
N GLU A 39 7.07 18.92 9.83
CA GLU A 39 7.85 19.98 9.17
C GLU A 39 8.83 19.41 8.14
N ALA A 40 9.49 18.30 8.47
CA ALA A 40 10.40 17.59 7.58
C ALA A 40 9.64 16.94 6.43
N ALA A 41 8.43 16.42 6.68
CA ALA A 41 7.56 15.94 5.62
C ALA A 41 7.19 17.09 4.67
N PHE A 42 6.84 18.26 5.22
CA PHE A 42 6.53 19.46 4.44
C PHE A 42 7.70 19.88 3.57
N GLU A 43 8.88 20.01 4.17
CA GLU A 43 10.12 20.33 3.45
C GLU A 43 10.36 19.33 2.31
N LEU A 44 10.24 18.03 2.58
CA LEU A 44 10.48 16.98 1.59
C LEU A 44 9.47 17.01 0.44
N VAL A 45 8.17 17.04 0.75
CA VAL A 45 7.11 17.03 -0.28
C VAL A 45 7.16 18.31 -1.10
N TRP A 46 7.34 19.46 -0.44
CA TRP A 46 7.47 20.74 -1.14
C TRP A 46 8.69 20.77 -2.07
N SER A 47 9.84 20.31 -1.59
CA SER A 47 11.10 20.28 -2.34
C SER A 47 11.07 19.32 -3.53
N LEU A 48 10.55 18.11 -3.33
CA LEU A 48 10.59 17.06 -4.36
C LEU A 48 9.38 17.09 -5.30
N ALA A 49 8.18 17.32 -4.78
CA ALA A 49 6.95 16.99 -5.49
C ALA A 49 6.22 18.20 -6.10
N SER A 50 6.53 19.45 -5.71
CA SER A 50 5.74 20.62 -6.13
C SER A 50 5.62 20.76 -7.66
N GLU A 51 6.74 20.73 -8.39
CA GLU A 51 6.71 20.83 -9.86
C GLU A 51 6.00 19.64 -10.51
N PHE A 52 6.23 18.45 -9.96
CA PHE A 52 5.59 17.22 -10.42
C PHE A 52 4.06 17.28 -10.26
N LEU A 53 3.57 17.63 -9.07
CA LEU A 53 2.15 17.75 -8.78
C LEU A 53 1.49 18.88 -9.58
N TYR A 54 2.17 20.01 -9.74
CA TYR A 54 1.69 21.09 -10.60
C TYR A 54 1.51 20.63 -12.06
N GLY A 55 2.42 19.78 -12.56
CA GLY A 55 2.32 19.18 -13.89
C GLY A 55 1.15 18.21 -14.07
N LEU A 56 0.50 17.75 -13.00
CA LEU A 56 -0.66 16.86 -13.04
C LEU A 56 -2.00 17.61 -13.02
N GLN A 57 -1.99 18.94 -13.05
CA GLN A 57 -3.22 19.73 -13.12
C GLN A 57 -4.07 19.33 -14.34
N GLY A 58 -5.35 19.05 -14.09
CA GLY A 58 -6.29 18.61 -15.12
C GLY A 58 -6.22 17.11 -15.45
N GLU A 59 -5.28 16.35 -14.88
CA GLU A 59 -5.30 14.90 -15.00
C GLU A 59 -6.55 14.33 -14.31
N PHE A 60 -6.85 14.77 -13.09
CA PHE A 60 -7.98 14.28 -12.30
C PHE A 60 -9.12 15.29 -12.19
N SER A 61 -10.30 14.80 -11.84
CA SER A 61 -11.47 15.66 -11.70
C SER A 61 -11.40 16.52 -10.41
N GLN A 62 -12.11 17.64 -10.39
CA GLN A 62 -12.19 18.49 -9.17
C GLN A 62 -12.93 17.83 -8.00
N ASN A 63 -13.57 16.68 -8.23
CA ASN A 63 -14.28 15.94 -7.21
C ASN A 63 -13.52 14.70 -6.72
N THR A 64 -12.28 14.54 -7.17
CA THR A 64 -11.37 13.46 -6.80
C THR A 64 -10.94 13.58 -5.35
N VAL A 65 -10.90 12.43 -4.69
CA VAL A 65 -10.46 12.27 -3.31
C VAL A 65 -9.08 11.61 -3.31
N TYR A 66 -8.08 12.29 -2.76
CA TYR A 66 -6.74 11.74 -2.59
C TYR A 66 -6.67 11.02 -1.25
N VAL A 67 -6.24 9.76 -1.25
CA VAL A 67 -6.24 8.92 -0.04
C VAL A 67 -4.92 8.21 0.09
N SER A 68 -4.35 8.19 1.28
CA SER A 68 -3.07 7.52 1.56
C SER A 68 -3.21 6.44 2.63
N PRO A 69 -2.43 5.36 2.57
CA PRO A 69 -2.40 4.36 3.63
C PRO A 69 -1.65 4.92 4.85
N PHE A 70 -2.37 5.51 5.79
CA PHE A 70 -1.84 6.01 7.06
C PHE A 70 -2.50 5.27 8.25
N ALA A 71 -1.72 4.94 9.29
CA ALA A 71 -2.22 4.20 10.45
C ALA A 71 -2.77 5.15 11.54
N ARG A 72 -3.94 4.83 12.11
CA ARG A 72 -4.67 5.71 13.05
C ARG A 72 -3.95 5.96 14.38
N GLU A 73 -3.15 4.99 14.83
CA GLU A 73 -2.49 5.01 16.14
C GLU A 73 -0.97 5.11 16.00
N ALA A 74 -0.41 6.32 16.00
CA ALA A 74 0.80 6.67 16.76
C ALA A 74 1.48 7.96 16.24
N SER A 75 1.79 8.84 17.19
CA SER A 75 2.97 9.70 17.08
C SER A 75 4.20 8.89 16.61
N GLY A 76 4.88 9.36 15.55
CA GLY A 76 6.09 8.70 15.03
C GLY A 76 5.89 7.83 13.78
N ASP A 77 4.70 7.85 13.18
CA ASP A 77 4.41 7.19 11.90
C ASP A 77 4.80 8.06 10.70
N ASN A 78 4.96 7.43 9.54
CA ASN A 78 5.40 8.09 8.32
C ASN A 78 4.47 9.26 7.95
N ALA A 79 4.96 10.50 8.07
CA ALA A 79 4.18 11.71 7.77
C ALA A 79 4.14 12.05 6.26
N ILE A 80 4.91 11.34 5.43
CA ILE A 80 5.02 11.66 3.99
C ILE A 80 3.71 11.37 3.23
N PRO A 81 3.06 10.18 3.32
CA PRO A 81 1.85 9.89 2.56
C PRO A 81 0.65 10.82 2.84
N PRO A 82 0.25 11.10 4.10
CA PRO A 82 -0.90 11.98 4.36
C PRO A 82 -0.63 13.42 3.90
N LEU A 83 0.60 13.90 4.09
CA LEU A 83 0.98 15.21 3.59
C LEU A 83 0.99 15.25 2.05
N LEU A 84 1.49 14.21 1.39
CA LEU A 84 1.48 14.13 -0.07
C LEU A 84 0.05 14.11 -0.61
N SER A 85 -0.88 13.45 0.09
CA SER A 85 -2.32 13.50 -0.24
C SER A 85 -2.88 14.93 -0.16
N THR A 86 -2.54 15.65 0.92
CA THR A 86 -2.89 17.06 1.10
C THR A 86 -2.28 17.96 0.01
N ALA A 87 -1.03 17.70 -0.37
CA ALA A 87 -0.37 18.42 -1.45
C ALA A 87 -1.04 18.14 -2.81
N CYS A 88 -1.42 16.89 -3.09
CA CYS A 88 -2.17 16.55 -4.32
C CYS A 88 -3.47 17.35 -4.40
N ALA A 89 -4.27 17.38 -3.32
CA ALA A 89 -5.49 18.16 -3.27
C ALA A 89 -5.24 19.67 -3.50
N SER A 90 -4.16 20.20 -2.95
CA SER A 90 -3.81 21.62 -3.06
C SER A 90 -3.31 22.03 -4.46
N PHE A 91 -2.47 21.19 -5.08
CA PHE A 91 -1.86 21.50 -6.38
C PHE A 91 -2.73 21.11 -7.57
N ILE A 92 -3.39 19.95 -7.50
CA ILE A 92 -4.15 19.37 -8.63
C ILE A 92 -5.63 19.75 -8.55
N GLY A 93 -6.14 19.99 -7.34
CA GLY A 93 -7.57 20.20 -7.05
C GLY A 93 -8.25 18.88 -6.66
N GLY A 94 -9.24 18.99 -5.77
CA GLY A 94 -9.92 17.86 -5.13
C GLY A 94 -9.91 18.00 -3.60
N GLN A 95 -10.00 16.87 -2.89
CA GLN A 95 -9.98 16.82 -1.43
C GLN A 95 -9.04 15.72 -0.94
N ALA A 96 -8.40 15.92 0.21
CA ALA A 96 -7.62 14.89 0.86
C ALA A 96 -8.50 14.13 1.87
N GLU A 97 -8.44 12.81 1.81
CA GLU A 97 -9.05 11.87 2.74
C GLU A 97 -8.03 11.49 3.83
N ASN A 98 -8.45 11.65 5.08
CA ASN A 98 -7.60 11.44 6.26
C ASN A 98 -8.21 10.47 7.28
N ASP A 99 -9.47 10.03 7.06
CA ASP A 99 -10.22 9.18 7.98
C ASP A 99 -10.20 7.70 7.56
N ILE A 100 -9.91 7.42 6.29
CA ILE A 100 -9.56 6.06 5.82
C ILE A 100 -8.16 5.72 6.30
N VAL A 101 -8.08 4.82 7.27
CA VAL A 101 -6.86 4.44 7.97
C VAL A 101 -6.53 2.97 7.77
N GLN A 102 -5.24 2.66 7.81
CA GLN A 102 -4.75 1.31 7.92
C GLN A 102 -4.89 0.83 9.38
N VAL A 103 -5.54 -0.33 9.58
CA VAL A 103 -5.82 -0.86 10.93
C VAL A 103 -4.57 -1.45 11.56
N GLU A 104 -3.88 -2.37 10.87
CA GLU A 104 -2.67 -2.99 11.39
C GLU A 104 -1.41 -2.28 10.87
N LYS A 105 -0.43 -2.06 11.75
CA LYS A 105 0.88 -1.56 11.31
C LYS A 105 1.69 -2.68 10.64
N VAL A 106 1.80 -2.62 9.32
CA VAL A 106 2.58 -3.60 8.54
C VAL A 106 3.99 -3.09 8.25
N TYR A 107 5.00 -3.77 8.81
CA TYR A 107 6.41 -3.41 8.63
C TYR A 107 7.04 -4.09 7.41
N HIS A 108 6.94 -3.44 6.25
CA HIS A 108 7.55 -3.92 5.02
C HIS A 108 9.02 -3.49 4.82
N THR A 109 9.57 -2.59 5.63
CA THR A 109 10.97 -2.14 5.46
C THR A 109 11.95 -3.29 5.71
N GLY A 110 12.67 -3.68 4.65
CA GLY A 110 13.58 -4.82 4.63
C GLY A 110 12.89 -6.18 4.40
N ALA A 111 11.56 -6.19 4.21
CA ALA A 111 10.79 -7.39 3.89
C ALA A 111 11.01 -7.80 2.43
N ASP A 112 11.13 -9.11 2.22
CA ASP A 112 11.21 -9.69 0.89
C ASP A 112 9.81 -9.76 0.20
N PRO A 113 9.74 -10.14 -1.08
CA PRO A 113 8.47 -10.20 -1.78
C PRO A 113 7.41 -11.15 -1.17
N MET A 114 7.82 -12.30 -0.61
CA MET A 114 6.86 -13.23 0.00
C MET A 114 6.34 -12.68 1.31
N GLU A 115 7.22 -12.12 2.16
CA GLU A 115 6.79 -11.44 3.40
C GLU A 115 5.76 -10.34 3.10
N ARG A 116 6.01 -9.53 2.06
CA ARG A 116 5.11 -8.45 1.63
C ARG A 116 3.75 -8.96 1.15
N MET A 117 3.71 -10.08 0.44
CA MET A 117 2.46 -10.69 0.00
C MET A 117 1.69 -11.35 1.15
N SER A 118 2.39 -11.87 2.15
CA SER A 118 1.78 -12.52 3.32
C SER A 118 1.12 -11.53 4.29
N LEU A 119 1.71 -10.32 4.43
CA LEU A 119 1.25 -9.30 5.35
C LEU A 119 0.44 -8.24 4.61
N ARG A 120 -0.87 -8.48 4.46
CA ARG A 120 -1.76 -7.55 3.74
C ARG A 120 -2.38 -6.57 4.74
N PRO A 121 -2.29 -5.25 4.50
CA PRO A 121 -2.96 -4.28 5.35
C PRO A 121 -4.48 -4.37 5.18
N SER A 122 -5.22 -4.16 6.27
CA SER A 122 -6.65 -3.86 6.20
C SER A 122 -6.93 -2.39 6.47
N PHE A 123 -8.08 -1.91 6.03
CA PHE A 123 -8.47 -0.51 6.11
C PHE A 123 -9.84 -0.36 6.76
N GLU A 124 -10.02 0.76 7.44
CA GLU A 124 -11.28 1.20 8.06
C GLU A 124 -11.48 2.69 7.81
N GLY A 125 -12.74 3.12 7.76
CA GLY A 125 -13.12 4.50 7.46
C GLY A 125 -14.20 4.57 6.40
N GLU A 126 -14.87 5.71 6.31
CA GLU A 126 -15.96 5.89 5.36
C GLU A 126 -15.43 6.05 3.93
N VAL A 127 -15.99 5.27 3.00
CA VAL A 127 -15.78 5.48 1.56
C VAL A 127 -17.05 6.08 1.00
N LEU A 128 -16.92 7.22 0.32
CA LEU A 128 -18.04 7.92 -0.29
C LEU A 128 -18.46 7.21 -1.59
N PRO A 129 -19.69 6.65 -1.66
CA PRO A 129 -20.12 5.91 -2.84
C PRO A 129 -20.13 6.79 -4.10
N GLY A 130 -19.63 6.23 -5.20
CA GLY A 130 -19.53 6.90 -6.50
C GLY A 130 -18.46 7.98 -6.59
N ARG A 131 -17.70 8.25 -5.52
CA ARG A 131 -16.58 9.20 -5.59
C ARG A 131 -15.34 8.57 -6.23
N PRO A 132 -14.61 9.32 -7.08
CA PRO A 132 -13.32 8.89 -7.57
C PRO A 132 -12.21 9.13 -6.56
N TYR A 133 -11.39 8.10 -6.37
CA TYR A 133 -10.24 8.12 -5.49
C TYR A 133 -8.94 8.00 -6.29
N VAL A 134 -7.94 8.76 -5.88
CA VAL A 134 -6.54 8.60 -6.31
C VAL A 134 -5.72 8.19 -5.10
N LEU A 135 -5.03 7.07 -5.23
CA LEU A 135 -4.29 6.48 -4.12
C LEU A 135 -2.89 7.09 -4.04
N VAL A 136 -2.50 7.56 -2.87
CA VAL A 136 -1.27 8.32 -2.68
C VAL A 136 -0.35 7.58 -1.71
N ASP A 137 0.93 7.46 -2.05
CA ASP A 137 1.93 6.85 -1.16
C ASP A 137 3.31 7.46 -1.40
N ASP A 138 4.25 7.28 -0.46
CA ASP A 138 5.60 7.77 -0.66
C ASP A 138 6.39 6.84 -1.59
N VAL A 139 6.53 5.58 -1.23
CA VAL A 139 7.30 4.59 -1.98
C VAL A 139 6.54 3.28 -2.10
N THR A 140 6.23 2.89 -3.32
CA THR A 140 5.72 1.55 -3.63
C THR A 140 6.82 0.65 -4.19
N ASN A 141 6.69 -0.66 -3.95
CA ASN A 141 7.57 -1.67 -4.54
C ASN A 141 6.75 -2.77 -5.23
N MET A 142 6.01 -3.57 -4.47
CA MET A 142 5.11 -4.57 -5.04
C MET A 142 3.72 -4.02 -5.36
N GLY A 143 3.36 -2.83 -4.87
CA GLY A 143 2.01 -2.28 -5.04
C GLY A 143 0.94 -2.91 -4.14
N GLY A 144 1.27 -3.89 -3.29
CA GLY A 144 0.31 -4.63 -2.47
C GLY A 144 -0.53 -3.74 -1.55
N THR A 145 0.09 -2.81 -0.82
CA THR A 145 -0.62 -1.85 0.05
C THR A 145 -1.65 -1.02 -0.72
N LEU A 146 -1.23 -0.43 -1.85
CA LEU A 146 -2.14 0.34 -2.70
C LEU A 146 -3.22 -0.54 -3.35
N ALA A 147 -2.92 -1.81 -3.65
CA ALA A 147 -3.91 -2.76 -4.19
C ALA A 147 -4.97 -3.14 -3.15
N GLU A 148 -4.58 -3.33 -1.89
CA GLU A 148 -5.54 -3.56 -0.79
C GLU A 148 -6.43 -2.33 -0.55
N LEU A 149 -5.84 -1.12 -0.59
CA LEU A 149 -6.61 0.12 -0.48
C LEU A 149 -7.58 0.29 -1.67
N ALA A 150 -7.13 0.00 -2.89
CA ALA A 150 -7.99 0.01 -4.08
C ALA A 150 -9.18 -0.94 -3.92
N ASN A 151 -8.93 -2.17 -3.48
CA ASN A 151 -9.96 -3.16 -3.24
C ASN A 151 -10.94 -2.73 -2.15
N TYR A 152 -10.45 -2.14 -1.05
CA TYR A 152 -11.29 -1.60 0.01
C TYR A 152 -12.24 -0.51 -0.52
N ILE A 153 -11.72 0.45 -1.29
CA ILE A 153 -12.52 1.54 -1.87
C ILE A 153 -13.59 1.00 -2.83
N LEU A 154 -13.21 0.08 -3.72
CA LEU A 154 -14.11 -0.52 -4.70
C LEU A 154 -15.22 -1.36 -4.03
N LEU A 155 -14.88 -2.11 -2.98
CA LEU A 155 -15.85 -2.89 -2.20
C LEU A 155 -16.90 -2.01 -1.51
N ASN A 156 -16.51 -0.80 -1.09
CA ASN A 156 -17.39 0.14 -0.40
C ASN A 156 -18.03 1.18 -1.35
N GLY A 157 -18.00 0.91 -2.66
CA GLY A 157 -18.77 1.68 -3.66
C GLY A 157 -18.06 2.92 -4.21
N GLY A 158 -16.82 3.20 -3.81
CA GLY A 158 -15.99 4.21 -4.47
C GLY A 158 -15.45 3.73 -5.82
N THR A 159 -14.83 4.62 -6.59
CA THR A 159 -14.09 4.28 -7.81
C THR A 159 -12.62 4.65 -7.66
N VAL A 160 -11.74 3.98 -8.40
CA VAL A 160 -10.28 4.25 -8.34
C VAL A 160 -9.82 4.76 -9.71
N GLU A 161 -9.38 6.02 -9.77
CA GLU A 161 -8.94 6.67 -10.99
C GLU A 161 -7.43 6.53 -11.23
N GLY A 162 -6.66 6.18 -10.21
CA GLY A 162 -5.21 6.16 -10.34
C GLY A 162 -4.45 6.10 -9.04
N SER A 163 -3.15 6.32 -9.16
CA SER A 163 -2.25 6.52 -8.01
C SER A 163 -1.20 7.57 -8.30
N ILE A 164 -0.74 8.25 -7.25
CA ILE A 164 0.39 9.17 -7.28
C ILE A 164 1.37 8.75 -6.19
N VAL A 165 2.62 8.46 -6.56
CA VAL A 165 3.67 8.13 -5.59
C VAL A 165 4.92 8.96 -5.80
N LEU A 166 5.72 9.21 -4.75
CA LEU A 166 7.05 9.82 -4.97
C LEU A 166 7.96 8.84 -5.69
N CYS A 167 7.89 7.56 -5.36
CA CYS A 167 8.71 6.54 -6.01
C CYS A 167 7.98 5.23 -6.27
N ASN A 168 8.10 4.72 -7.49
CA ASN A 168 7.79 3.34 -7.84
C ASN A 168 9.09 2.54 -7.98
N ALA A 169 9.52 1.90 -6.90
CA ALA A 169 10.73 1.08 -6.84
C ALA A 169 10.46 -0.40 -7.19
N GLY A 170 9.33 -0.68 -7.85
CA GLY A 170 8.99 -2.01 -8.33
C GLY A 170 9.88 -2.47 -9.48
N ARG A 171 9.95 -3.78 -9.72
CA ARG A 171 10.67 -4.31 -10.90
C ARG A 171 9.95 -3.96 -12.20
N SER A 172 8.62 -3.89 -12.14
CA SER A 172 7.75 -3.31 -13.14
C SER A 172 7.12 -2.04 -12.56
N HIS A 173 7.00 -1.00 -13.39
CA HIS A 173 6.30 0.22 -13.02
C HIS A 173 4.79 0.14 -13.29
N ASP A 174 4.32 -0.93 -13.93
CA ASP A 174 2.91 -1.21 -14.12
C ASP A 174 2.30 -1.73 -12.81
N PHE A 175 1.06 -1.32 -12.52
CA PHE A 175 0.29 -1.90 -11.41
C PHE A 175 -0.53 -3.10 -11.85
N ILE A 176 -0.89 -3.19 -13.14
CA ILE A 176 -1.78 -4.24 -13.66
C ILE A 176 -0.94 -5.30 -14.38
N PRO A 177 -1.08 -6.59 -14.04
CA PRO A 177 -0.36 -7.65 -14.73
C PRO A 177 -0.87 -7.81 -16.17
N SER A 178 0.04 -8.17 -17.08
CA SER A 178 -0.36 -8.48 -18.46
C SER A 178 -1.34 -9.67 -18.50
N LYS A 179 -2.27 -9.66 -19.47
CA LYS A 179 -3.22 -10.76 -19.69
C LYS A 179 -2.53 -12.13 -19.84
N LYS A 180 -1.34 -12.15 -20.45
CA LYS A 180 -0.52 -13.35 -20.61
C LYS A 180 -0.08 -13.93 -19.27
N VAL A 181 0.40 -13.08 -18.36
CA VAL A 181 0.83 -13.48 -17.01
C VAL A 181 -0.35 -14.00 -16.20
N VAL A 182 -1.50 -13.31 -16.21
CA VAL A 182 -2.72 -13.75 -15.52
C VAL A 182 -3.19 -15.11 -16.04
N ARG A 183 -3.21 -15.30 -17.36
CA ARG A 183 -3.58 -16.58 -17.98
C ARG A 183 -2.64 -17.70 -17.52
N LEU A 184 -1.33 -17.46 -17.53
CA LEU A 184 -0.34 -18.44 -17.11
C LEU A 184 -0.51 -18.82 -15.63
N LEU A 185 -0.77 -17.85 -14.74
CA LEU A 185 -1.02 -18.11 -13.33
C LEU A 185 -2.29 -18.96 -13.12
N ASN A 186 -3.36 -18.66 -13.85
CA ASN A 186 -4.59 -19.45 -13.80
C ASN A 186 -4.39 -20.88 -14.33
N GLU A 187 -3.67 -21.07 -15.43
CA GLU A 187 -3.37 -22.40 -15.99
C GLU A 187 -2.52 -23.25 -15.02
N ARG A 188 -1.61 -22.61 -14.27
CA ARG A 188 -0.65 -23.32 -13.41
C ARG A 188 -1.15 -23.56 -11.99
N PHE A 189 -1.91 -22.61 -11.44
CA PHE A 189 -2.26 -22.61 -10.02
C PHE A 189 -3.78 -22.54 -9.78
N GLY A 190 -4.59 -22.20 -10.80
CA GLY A 190 -6.04 -22.11 -10.66
C GLY A 190 -6.46 -21.24 -9.47
N HIS A 191 -7.29 -21.79 -8.59
CA HIS A 191 -7.79 -21.12 -7.39
C HIS A 191 -6.78 -21.09 -6.23
N GLU A 192 -5.62 -21.74 -6.35
CA GLU A 192 -4.69 -21.88 -5.22
C GLU A 192 -4.05 -20.56 -4.81
N ILE A 193 -3.87 -19.60 -5.73
CA ILE A 193 -3.41 -18.25 -5.37
C ILE A 193 -4.39 -17.60 -4.39
N ARG A 194 -5.70 -17.71 -4.68
CA ARG A 194 -6.75 -17.21 -3.80
C ARG A 194 -6.76 -17.97 -2.48
N ASN A 195 -6.65 -19.30 -2.51
CA ASN A 195 -6.67 -20.11 -1.29
C ASN A 195 -5.47 -19.82 -0.38
N ILE A 196 -4.30 -19.51 -0.95
CA ILE A 196 -3.07 -19.25 -0.19
C ILE A 196 -3.02 -17.81 0.32
N PHE A 197 -3.31 -16.82 -0.53
CA PHE A 197 -3.11 -15.40 -0.20
C PHE A 197 -4.40 -14.63 0.09
N GLY A 198 -5.57 -15.20 -0.21
CA GLY A 198 -6.83 -14.46 -0.22
C GLY A 198 -6.88 -13.42 -1.34
N ILE A 199 -6.19 -13.65 -2.47
CA ILE A 199 -6.11 -12.71 -3.59
C ILE A 199 -6.61 -13.39 -4.87
N ASN A 200 -7.60 -12.80 -5.54
CA ASN A 200 -7.98 -13.24 -6.88
C ASN A 200 -6.81 -13.02 -7.85
N THR A 201 -6.53 -13.97 -8.74
CA THR A 201 -5.42 -13.86 -9.73
C THR A 201 -5.52 -12.57 -10.56
N THR A 202 -6.73 -12.12 -10.88
CA THR A 202 -6.98 -10.86 -11.60
C THR A 202 -6.81 -9.60 -10.76
N ALA A 203 -6.74 -9.76 -9.44
CA ALA A 203 -6.52 -8.70 -8.47
C ALA A 203 -5.06 -8.61 -8.00
N LEU A 204 -4.15 -9.44 -8.54
CA LEU A 204 -2.71 -9.30 -8.32
C LEU A 204 -2.19 -8.02 -8.97
N THR A 205 -1.17 -7.42 -8.38
CA THR A 205 -0.38 -6.39 -9.07
C THR A 205 0.56 -7.02 -10.09
N ALA A 206 1.11 -6.21 -11.00
CA ALA A 206 2.08 -6.71 -11.98
C ALA A 206 3.33 -7.33 -11.31
N ASN A 207 3.83 -6.71 -10.24
CA ASN A 207 4.99 -7.20 -9.50
C ASN A 207 4.68 -8.48 -8.71
N GLU A 208 3.53 -8.57 -8.04
CA GLU A 208 3.10 -9.80 -7.35
C GLU A 208 2.91 -10.95 -8.33
N ALA A 209 2.22 -10.69 -9.46
CA ALA A 209 1.99 -11.71 -10.48
C ALA A 209 3.30 -12.20 -11.11
N SER A 210 4.21 -11.27 -11.42
CA SER A 210 5.54 -11.60 -11.96
C SER A 210 6.37 -12.42 -10.97
N TYR A 211 6.27 -12.11 -9.68
CA TYR A 211 6.91 -12.90 -8.62
C TYR A 211 6.32 -14.32 -8.55
N LEU A 212 4.99 -14.44 -8.53
CA LEU A 212 4.31 -15.74 -8.45
C LEU A 212 4.53 -16.63 -9.67
N VAL A 213 4.71 -16.06 -10.87
CA VAL A 213 5.03 -16.85 -12.07
C VAL A 213 6.38 -17.58 -11.93
N GLY A 214 7.30 -17.09 -11.09
CA GLY A 214 8.61 -17.70 -10.89
C GLY A 214 8.58 -19.06 -10.18
N PHE A 215 7.54 -19.37 -9.41
CA PHE A 215 7.41 -20.64 -8.68
C PHE A 215 7.02 -21.76 -9.62
N LYS A 216 7.43 -23.01 -9.36
CA LYS A 216 7.13 -24.19 -10.17
C LYS A 216 5.80 -24.85 -9.82
N SER A 217 5.47 -24.90 -8.53
CA SER A 217 4.27 -25.55 -7.99
C SER A 217 3.64 -24.77 -6.84
N THR A 218 2.41 -25.13 -6.49
CA THR A 218 1.70 -24.58 -5.32
C THR A 218 2.38 -24.94 -4.01
N ASP A 219 2.97 -26.14 -3.90
CA ASP A 219 3.74 -26.55 -2.73
C ASP A 219 5.00 -25.70 -2.54
N GLU A 220 5.65 -25.29 -3.63
CA GLU A 220 6.79 -24.37 -3.54
C GLU A 220 6.36 -23.01 -2.98
N ILE A 221 5.20 -22.50 -3.41
CA ILE A 221 4.61 -21.27 -2.88
C ILE A 221 4.32 -21.41 -1.38
N ARG A 222 3.63 -22.48 -0.97
CA ARG A 222 3.29 -22.72 0.45
C ARG A 222 4.52 -22.86 1.33
N ASN A 223 5.54 -23.60 0.86
CA ASN A 223 6.80 -23.76 1.58
C ASN A 223 7.53 -22.43 1.73
N ARG A 224 7.55 -21.61 0.67
CA ARG A 224 8.18 -20.29 0.71
C ARG A 224 7.44 -19.32 1.63
N LEU A 225 6.10 -19.37 1.63
CA LEU A 225 5.25 -18.61 2.54
C LEU A 225 5.51 -19.00 4.00
N ALA A 226 5.46 -20.28 4.33
CA ALA A 226 5.75 -20.77 5.68
C ALA A 226 7.16 -20.41 6.16
N LYS A 227 8.14 -20.31 5.24
CA LYS A 227 9.48 -19.80 5.56
C LYS A 227 9.47 -18.29 5.83
N ALA A 228 8.81 -17.50 4.99
CA ALA A 228 8.70 -16.05 5.14
C ALA A 228 8.01 -15.65 6.45
N GLU A 229 6.99 -16.39 6.87
CA GLU A 229 6.30 -16.17 8.15
C GLU A 229 7.24 -16.35 9.35
N LYS A 230 8.10 -17.38 9.31
CA LYS A 230 9.13 -17.60 10.35
C LYS A 230 10.17 -16.47 10.35
N GLU A 231 10.68 -16.12 9.18
CA GLU A 231 11.65 -15.02 8.99
C GLU A 231 11.07 -13.68 9.49
N THR A 232 9.79 -13.43 9.24
CA THR A 232 9.06 -12.25 9.72
C THR A 232 8.99 -12.21 11.25
N VAL A 233 8.59 -13.31 11.90
CA VAL A 233 8.51 -13.38 13.37
C VAL A 233 9.87 -13.12 14.01
N GLU A 234 10.94 -13.72 13.49
CA GLU A 234 12.31 -13.49 13.96
C GLU A 234 12.74 -12.03 13.78
N ARG A 235 12.44 -11.43 12.62
CA ARG A 235 12.75 -10.02 12.31
C ARG A 235 11.97 -9.03 13.17
N LEU A 236 10.69 -9.29 13.44
CA LEU A 236 9.88 -8.42 14.30
C LEU A 236 10.31 -8.55 15.77
N ARG A 237 10.69 -9.75 16.22
CA ARG A 237 11.25 -9.98 17.54
C ARG A 237 12.58 -9.24 17.73
N SER A 238 13.49 -9.28 16.75
CA SER A 238 14.78 -8.57 16.83
C SER A 238 14.64 -7.04 16.85
N LYS A 239 13.53 -6.51 16.32
CA LYS A 239 13.17 -5.09 16.40
C LYS A 239 12.40 -4.70 17.67
N GLY A 240 12.14 -5.65 18.59
CA GLY A 240 11.41 -5.39 19.84
C GLY A 240 9.91 -5.12 19.69
N ILE A 241 9.31 -5.45 18.53
CA ILE A 241 7.92 -5.10 18.21
C ILE A 241 6.92 -6.06 18.87
N TYR A 242 7.31 -7.30 19.16
CA TYR A 242 6.42 -8.37 19.65
C TYR A 242 5.94 -8.22 21.12
N GLN A 243 6.29 -7.13 21.83
CA GLN A 243 5.94 -6.95 23.25
C GLN A 243 4.79 -5.96 23.52
N LYS A 244 4.20 -5.28 22.53
CA LYS A 244 3.18 -4.25 22.80
C LYS A 244 1.71 -4.69 22.73
N ASP A 245 1.39 -5.84 22.14
CA ASP A 245 -0.03 -6.20 21.93
C ASP A 245 -0.56 -7.32 22.85
N ALA A 246 0.27 -7.83 23.77
CA ALA A 246 -0.15 -8.76 24.83
C ALA A 246 -0.23 -8.02 26.18
N GLY A 247 -1.16 -7.07 26.31
CA GLY A 247 -1.11 -6.16 27.46
C GLY A 247 -2.36 -5.37 27.85
N LYS A 248 -3.59 -5.74 27.47
CA LYS A 248 -4.82 -5.26 28.16
C LYS A 248 -5.92 -6.31 28.14
N GLY A 249 -5.82 -7.28 29.04
CA GLY A 249 -6.82 -8.31 29.24
C GLY A 249 -6.80 -8.85 30.66
N ASN A 250 -6.90 -7.97 31.67
CA ASN A 250 -7.62 -8.28 32.92
C ASN A 250 -7.71 -7.04 33.81
N GLY A 251 -8.90 -6.49 33.94
CA GLY A 251 -9.21 -5.38 34.83
C GLY A 251 -10.71 -5.18 34.88
N GLY A 252 -11.40 -6.02 35.66
CA GLY A 252 -12.82 -5.85 35.92
C GLY A 252 -13.55 -7.15 36.26
N CYS A 253 -13.42 -7.62 37.50
CA CYS A 253 -14.51 -8.34 38.13
C CYS A 253 -14.72 -7.71 39.50
N SER A 254 -15.71 -6.83 39.57
CA SER A 254 -16.24 -6.29 40.81
C SER A 254 -17.45 -7.12 41.24
N GLN A 255 -17.57 -7.25 42.57
CA GLN A 255 -18.79 -7.41 43.36
C GLN A 255 -19.25 -8.82 43.74
N PRO A 256 -20.03 -8.95 44.83
CA PRO A 256 -20.40 -7.96 45.86
C PRO A 256 -19.70 -8.14 47.21
#